data_AF-A0A3C1N814-F1
#
_entry.id   AF-A0A3C1N814-F1
#
_cell.length_a   1.000
_cell.length_b   1.000
_cell.length_c   1.000
_cell.angle_alpha   90.00
_cell.angle_beta   90.00
_cell.angle_gamma   90.00
#
_symmetry.space_group_name_H-M   'P 1'
#
loop_
_entity.id
_entity.type
_entity.pdbx_description
1 polymer ?
#
loop_
_entity_poly.entity_id
_entity_poly.type
_entity_poly.pdbx_seq_one_letter_code
_entity_poly.pdbx_strand_id
1 'polypeptide(L)'
;NPLLVSELCWRISKVVMVPVLILFALASNSGYSRRQRLPGFVIALGIYFVYYNAVGLLVGMIRNGTVTDSTMLWLLHLLMLVAAGYFFWCRSNNRPLLGRLNAAA
;
A
#
# COMPACT_ATOMS: atom_id res chain seq x y z
N ASN A 1 12.85 -8.19 24.85
CA ASN A 1 11.46 -8.01 25.33
C ASN A 1 10.55 -7.84 24.10
N PRO A 2 9.76 -8.85 23.71
CA PRO A 2 9.04 -8.87 22.42
C PRO A 2 8.03 -7.73 22.26
N LEU A 3 7.48 -7.22 23.36
CA LEU A 3 6.59 -6.06 23.38
C LEU A 3 7.28 -4.79 22.84
N LEU A 4 8.49 -4.50 23.32
CA LEU A 4 9.29 -3.35 22.87
C LEU A 4 9.64 -3.43 21.38
N VAL A 5 9.98 -4.62 20.88
CA VAL A 5 10.28 -4.83 19.45
C VAL A 5 9.02 -4.59 18.62
N SER A 6 7.87 -5.14 19.03
CA SER A 6 6.61 -4.95 18.31
C SER A 6 6.17 -3.48 18.26
N GLU A 7 6.34 -2.73 19.36
CA GLU A 7 6.02 -1.30 19.40
C GLU A 7 6.96 -0.47 18.53
N LEU A 8 8.25 -0.79 18.53
CA LEU A 8 9.22 -0.10 17.68
C LEU A 8 8.92 -0.36 16.20
N CYS A 9 8.70 -1.62 15.82
CA CYS A 9 8.26 -2.02 14.49
C CYS A 9 6.98 -1.27 14.09
N TRP A 10 6.01 -1.13 15.00
CA TRP A 10 4.78 -0.40 14.75
C TRP A 10 5.01 1.09 14.47
N ARG A 11 5.87 1.74 15.27
CA ARG A 11 6.20 3.17 15.07
C ARG A 11 6.95 3.40 13.76
N ILE A 12 7.93 2.56 13.45
CA ILE A 12 8.71 2.64 12.20
C ILE A 12 7.80 2.40 11.00
N SER A 13 6.90 1.39 11.06
CA SER A 13 5.98 1.08 9.98
C SER A 13 5.13 2.28 9.59
N LYS A 14 4.64 3.06 10.57
CA LYS A 14 3.86 4.28 10.29
C LYS A 14 4.66 5.30 9.48
N VAL A 15 5.94 5.50 9.82
CA VAL A 15 6.82 6.44 9.09
C VAL A 15 7.08 5.94 7.67
N VAL A 16 7.33 4.64 7.49
CA VAL A 16 7.60 4.01 6.17
C VAL A 16 6.35 3.98 5.28
N MET A 17 5.16 3.85 5.86
CA MET A 17 3.91 3.81 5.11
C MET A 17 3.62 5.12 4.38
N VAL A 18 3.96 6.27 4.97
CA VAL A 18 3.66 7.59 4.41
C VAL A 18 4.20 7.77 2.97
N PRO A 19 5.51 7.61 2.69
CA PRO A 19 6.03 7.77 1.33
C PRO A 19 5.44 6.76 0.34
N VAL A 20 5.19 5.51 0.77
CA VAL A 20 4.59 4.48 -0.08
C VAL A 20 3.16 4.87 -0.49
N LEU A 21 2.37 5.38 0.46
CA LEU A 21 1.00 5.83 0.20
C LEU A 21 0.94 7.08 -0.66
N ILE A 22 1.92 8.00 -0.53
CA ILE A 22 2.06 9.17 -1.40
C ILE A 22 2.22 8.71 -2.86
N LEU A 23 3.07 7.71 -3.12
CA LEU A 23 3.25 7.16 -4.47
C LEU A 23 1.95 6.55 -5.02
N PHE A 24 1.22 5.79 -4.20
CA PHE A 24 -0.08 5.25 -4.59
C PHE A 24 -1.12 6.35 -4.88
N ALA A 25 -1.17 7.40 -4.06
CA ALA A 25 -2.07 8.52 -4.26
C ALA A 25 -1.75 9.28 -5.56
N LEU A 26 -0.47 9.51 -5.85
CA LEU A 26 0.00 10.13 -7.09
C LEU A 26 -0.35 9.25 -8.31
N ALA A 27 -0.13 7.94 -8.22
CA ALA A 27 -0.46 7.01 -9.29
C ALA A 27 -1.98 6.92 -9.55
N SER A 28 -2.80 7.05 -8.51
CA SER A 28 -4.25 6.85 -8.59
C SER A 28 -5.04 8.10 -9.01
N ASN A 29 -4.51 9.31 -8.84
CA ASN A 29 -5.25 10.54 -9.17
C ASN A 29 -5.27 10.79 -10.69
N SER A 30 -6.42 10.54 -11.33
CA SER A 30 -6.51 10.47 -12.80
C SER A 30 -6.97 11.73 -13.52
N GLY A 31 -7.38 12.84 -12.88
CA GLY A 31 -7.99 13.93 -13.65
C GLY A 31 -8.00 15.34 -13.06
N TYR A 32 -7.94 16.30 -13.99
CA TYR A 32 -8.23 17.73 -13.78
C TYR A 32 -9.73 18.01 -13.51
N SER A 33 -10.63 17.04 -13.80
CA SER A 33 -12.07 17.16 -13.57
C SER A 33 -12.53 16.46 -12.29
N ARG A 34 -13.40 17.12 -11.51
CA ARG A 34 -13.93 16.66 -10.20
C ARG A 34 -14.54 15.25 -10.25
N ARG A 35 -15.15 14.87 -11.39
CA ARG A 35 -15.83 13.56 -11.57
C ARG A 35 -14.86 12.38 -11.74
N GLN A 36 -13.66 12.61 -12.27
CA GLN A 36 -12.62 11.59 -12.44
C GLN A 36 -11.68 11.46 -11.24
N ARG A 37 -11.81 12.32 -10.22
CA ARG A 37 -11.01 12.26 -8.98
C ARG A 37 -11.53 11.23 -7.98
N LEU A 38 -12.85 11.05 -7.88
CA LEU A 38 -13.46 10.15 -6.89
C LEU A 38 -12.98 8.68 -7.02
N PRO A 39 -12.93 8.06 -8.22
CA PRO A 39 -12.49 6.67 -8.35
C PRO A 39 -11.03 6.47 -7.90
N GLY A 40 -10.15 7.41 -8.28
CA GLY A 40 -8.74 7.38 -7.89
C GLY A 40 -8.54 7.48 -6.37
N PHE A 41 -9.35 8.30 -5.71
CA PHE A 41 -9.32 8.44 -4.25
C PHE A 41 -9.81 7.17 -3.54
N VAL A 42 -10.88 6.55 -4.04
CA VAL A 42 -11.42 5.29 -3.50
C VAL A 42 -10.39 4.16 -3.62
N ILE A 43 -9.70 4.06 -4.77
CA ILE A 43 -8.63 3.07 -4.97
C ILE A 43 -7.49 3.30 -3.97
N ALA A 44 -6.98 4.53 -3.86
CA ALA A 44 -5.90 4.86 -2.93
C ALA A 44 -6.29 4.58 -1.47
N LEU A 45 -7.54 4.88 -1.10
CA LEU A 45 -8.07 4.60 0.23
C LEU A 45 -8.19 3.09 0.49
N GLY A 46 -8.65 2.31 -0.49
CA GLY A 46 -8.68 0.85 -0.40
C GLY A 46 -7.30 0.24 -0.16
N ILE A 47 -6.29 0.72 -0.90
CA ILE A 47 -4.89 0.32 -0.72
C ILE A 47 -4.40 0.66 0.68
N TYR A 48 -4.73 1.85 1.20
CA TYR A 48 -4.41 2.22 2.58
C TYR A 48 -5.00 1.23 3.60
N PHE A 49 -6.30 0.91 3.49
CA PHE A 49 -6.95 -0.01 4.42
C PHE A 49 -6.28 -1.39 4.42
N VAL A 50 -6.02 -1.93 3.23
CA VAL A 50 -5.34 -3.24 3.10
C VAL A 50 -3.95 -3.18 3.72
N TYR A 51 -3.17 -2.14 3.41
CA TYR A 51 -1.80 -2.01 3.91
C TYR A 51 -1.75 -1.86 5.43
N TYR A 52 -2.57 -0.96 5.98
CA TYR A 52 -2.62 -0.67 7.41
C TYR A 52 -3.02 -1.90 8.22
N ASN A 53 -4.04 -2.63 7.77
CA ASN A 53 -4.48 -3.85 8.45
C ASN A 53 -3.44 -4.98 8.34
N ALA A 54 -2.77 -5.14 7.19
CA ALA A 54 -1.71 -6.14 7.04
C ALA A 54 -0.52 -5.89 7.97
N VAL A 55 -0.07 -4.64 8.12
CA VAL A 55 0.96 -4.27 9.10
C VAL A 55 0.48 -4.53 10.52
N GLY A 56 -0.76 -4.14 10.85
CA GLY A 56 -1.34 -4.39 12.17
C GLY A 56 -1.40 -5.87 12.54
N LEU A 57 -1.77 -6.72 11.58
CA LEU A 57 -1.77 -8.17 11.75
C LEU A 57 -0.36 -8.70 12.01
N LEU A 58 0.64 -8.33 11.20
CA LEU A 58 2.03 -8.80 11.36
C LEU A 58 2.65 -8.33 12.68
N VAL A 59 2.42 -7.07 13.09
CA VAL A 59 2.87 -6.58 14.40
C VAL A 59 2.18 -7.34 15.54
N GLY A 60 0.89 -7.67 15.40
CA GLY A 60 0.17 -8.53 16.34
C GLY A 60 0.76 -9.95 16.43
N MET A 61 1.15 -10.54 15.30
CA MET A 61 1.81 -11.85 15.25
C MET A 61 3.20 -11.83 15.89
N ILE A 62 3.97 -10.74 15.71
CA ILE A 62 5.25 -10.53 16.40
C ILE A 62 5.04 -10.43 17.91
N ARG A 63 4.00 -9.69 18.34
CA ARG A 63 3.64 -9.54 19.75
C ARG A 63 3.25 -10.87 20.39
N ASN A 64 2.55 -11.72 19.65
CA ASN A 64 2.11 -13.04 20.11
C ASN A 64 3.22 -14.11 20.02
N GLY A 65 4.43 -13.75 19.58
CA GLY A 65 5.57 -14.66 19.44
C GLY A 65 5.41 -15.69 18.33
N THR A 66 4.38 -15.57 17.48
CA THR A 66 4.12 -16.48 16.35
C THR A 66 5.15 -16.27 15.24
N VAL A 67 5.65 -15.04 15.12
CA VAL A 67 6.73 -14.66 14.22
C VAL A 67 7.81 -13.99 15.07
N THR A 68 8.97 -14.63 15.19
CA THR A 68 10.07 -14.15 16.03
C THR A 68 10.85 -12.99 15.44
N ASP A 69 10.72 -12.74 14.13
CA ASP A 69 11.54 -11.77 13.41
C ASP A 69 10.71 -10.76 12.60
N SER A 70 11.28 -9.57 12.42
CA SER A 70 10.67 -8.44 11.70
C SER A 70 10.75 -8.60 10.18
N THR A 71 11.34 -9.68 9.68
CA THR A 71 11.59 -9.94 8.25
C THR A 71 10.32 -9.88 7.42
N MET A 72 9.23 -10.51 7.87
CA MET A 72 7.95 -10.50 7.16
C MET A 72 7.36 -9.09 7.04
N LEU A 73 7.54 -8.25 8.05
CA LEU A 73 7.10 -6.85 8.04
C LEU A 73 7.86 -6.04 6.98
N TRP A 74 9.19 -6.20 6.92
CA TRP A 74 10.01 -5.55 5.91
C TRP A 74 9.73 -6.05 4.49
N LEU A 75 9.47 -7.35 4.32
CA LEU A 75 9.02 -7.92 3.05
C LEU A 75 7.68 -7.33 2.60
N LEU A 76 6.73 -7.12 3.52
CA LEU A 76 5.46 -6.46 3.21
C LEU A 76 5.69 -5.01 2.74
N HIS A 77 6.56 -4.25 3.42
CA HIS A 77 6.92 -2.90 3.00
C HIS A 77 7.54 -2.86 1.61
N LEU A 78 8.47 -3.79 1.32
CA LEU A 78 9.13 -3.89 0.03
C LEU A 78 8.13 -4.26 -1.07
N LEU A 79 7.24 -5.22 -0.82
CA LEU A 79 6.16 -5.60 -1.74
C LEU A 79 5.27 -4.40 -2.08
N MET A 80 4.85 -3.63 -1.08
CA MET A 80 3.99 -2.46 -1.27
C MET A 80 4.71 -1.32 -2.00
N LEU A 81 6.01 -1.15 -1.77
CA LEU A 81 6.84 -0.19 -2.50
C LEU A 81 6.97 -0.58 -3.99
N VAL A 82 7.23 -1.86 -4.28
CA VAL A 82 7.30 -2.38 -5.66
C VAL A 82 5.95 -2.23 -6.36
N ALA A 83 4.85 -2.57 -5.68
CA ALA A 83 3.51 -2.38 -6.21
C ALA A 83 3.20 -0.91 -6.50
N ALA A 84 3.58 0.02 -5.60
CA ALA A 84 3.42 1.45 -5.82
C ALA A 84 4.22 1.93 -7.03
N GLY A 85 5.48 1.51 -7.16
CA GLY A 85 6.33 1.82 -8.30
C GLY A 85 5.79 1.27 -9.61
N TYR A 86 5.27 0.03 -9.60
CA TYR A 86 4.63 -0.59 -10.75
C TYR A 86 3.37 0.17 -11.18
N PHE A 87 2.48 0.51 -10.24
CA PHE A 87 1.29 1.30 -10.52
C PHE A 87 1.64 2.67 -11.10
N PHE A 88 2.66 3.33 -10.53
CA PHE A 88 3.16 4.61 -11.02
C PHE A 88 3.74 4.50 -12.43
N TRP A 89 4.51 3.45 -12.72
CA TRP A 89 5.07 3.21 -14.05
C TRP A 89 4.00 2.89 -15.10
N CYS A 90 3.06 2.00 -14.81
CA CYS A 90 1.93 1.71 -15.70
C CYS A 90 1.14 2.99 -16.02
N ARG A 91 0.92 3.83 -15.01
CA ARG A 91 0.24 5.12 -15.16
C ARG A 91 1.04 6.11 -16.00
N SER A 92 2.33 6.27 -15.73
CA SER A 92 3.22 7.16 -16.47
C SER A 92 3.29 6.80 -17.95
N ASN A 93 3.20 5.50 -18.26
CA ASN A 93 3.23 5.00 -19.63
C ASN A 93 1.83 4.89 -20.27
N ASN A 94 0.79 5.51 -19.68
CA ASN A 94 -0.60 5.50 -20.14
C ASN A 94 -1.16 4.09 -20.43
N ARG A 95 -0.61 3.05 -19.80
CA ARG A 95 -1.10 1.68 -19.92
C ARG A 95 -2.39 1.57 -19.11
N PRO A 96 -3.45 0.94 -19.65
CA PRO A 96 -4.66 0.71 -18.88
C PRO A 96 -4.32 -0.23 -17.71
N LEU A 97 -4.59 0.22 -16.47
CA LEU A 97 -4.31 -0.53 -15.23
C LEU A 97 -5.06 -1.88 -15.16
N LEU A 98 -6.20 -1.95 -15.85
CA LEU A 98 -6.92 -3.17 -16.20
C LEU A 98 -6.97 -3.20 -17.72
N GLY A 99 -6.43 -4.24 -18.35
CA GLY A 99 -6.53 -4.42 -19.80
C GLY A 99 -7.96 -4.13 -20.24
N ARG A 100 -8.13 -3.32 -21.28
CA ARG A 100 -9.45 -2.95 -21.82
C ARG A 100 -10.32 -4.21 -21.88
N LEU A 101 -11.22 -4.37 -20.93
CA LEU A 101 -12.37 -5.23 -21.13
C LEU A 101 -13.19 -4.47 -22.16
N ASN A 102 -12.99 -4.85 -23.42
CA ASN A 102 -13.81 -4.42 -24.53
C ASN A 102 -15.26 -4.84 -24.21
N ALA A 103 -16.00 -3.97 -23.54
CA ALA A 103 -17.46 -4.00 -23.58
C ALA A 103 -17.86 -3.31 -24.89
N ALA A 104 -17.62 -4.01 -25.99
CA ALA A 104 -18.48 -3.89 -27.15
C ALA A 104 -19.77 -4.64 -26.79
N ALA A 105 -20.81 -3.88 -26.47
CA ALA A 105 -22.21 -4.31 -26.50
C ALA A 105 -23.06 -3.05 -26.69
#